data_AF-A0AAV9RC64-F1
#
_entry.id   AF-A0AAV9RC64-F1
#
_cell.length_a   1.000
_cell.length_b   1.000
_cell.length_c   1.000
_cell.angle_alpha   90.00
_cell.angle_beta   90.00
_cell.angle_gamma   90.00
#
_symmetry.space_group_name_H-M   'P 1'
#
loop_
_entity.id
_entity.type
_entity.pdbx_description
1 polymer ?
#
loop_
_entity_poly.entity_id
_entity_poly.type
_entity_poly.pdbx_seq_one_letter_code
_entity_poly.pdbx_strand_id
1 'polypeptide(L)'
;MQMEVEAQAAELTVTQQKLSFVQERLLVNIAQVEELQGQQEDQSLALQELQNTNNVSKVAFSASLLVTGEGNTLQFDFATLVFRNVYTNIGNHYSPITGYFTAPVRGVYYFRFTGHQTSDQYSLRLRLVKNEHPIIFSGDRDSAIDREDSVSNGVVLYLEIRDVVAIQLGGEVWDDNYHRTTFSGFLLFGL
;
A
#
# COMPACT_ATOMS: atom_id res chain seq x y z
N MET A 1 23.17 -70.20 44.27
CA MET A 1 24.43 -69.65 43.72
C MET A 1 24.49 -69.74 42.20
N GLN A 2 24.66 -70.90 41.55
CA GLN A 2 24.88 -70.93 40.08
C GLN A 2 23.66 -70.51 39.23
N MET A 3 22.45 -70.99 39.56
CA MET A 3 21.21 -70.56 38.88
C MET A 3 20.89 -69.07 39.09
N GLU A 4 21.34 -68.50 40.19
CA GLU A 4 21.08 -67.10 40.56
C GLU A 4 22.01 -66.14 39.78
N VAL A 5 23.25 -66.57 39.55
CA VAL A 5 24.20 -65.88 38.66
C VAL A 5 23.74 -65.93 37.20
N GLU A 6 23.19 -67.06 36.74
CA GLU A 6 22.62 -67.19 35.38
C GLU A 6 21.38 -66.32 35.18
N ALA A 7 20.48 -66.24 36.18
CA ALA A 7 19.32 -65.36 36.14
C ALA A 7 19.73 -63.87 36.07
N GLN A 8 20.72 -63.46 36.88
CA GLN A 8 21.27 -62.11 36.85
C GLN A 8 21.96 -61.78 35.51
N ALA A 9 22.68 -62.74 34.90
CA ALA A 9 23.32 -62.55 33.60
C ALA A 9 22.29 -62.38 32.46
N ALA A 10 21.18 -63.14 32.51
CA ALA A 10 20.08 -63.00 31.56
C ALA A 10 19.40 -61.62 31.69
N GLU A 11 19.13 -61.18 32.93
CA GLU A 11 18.53 -59.87 33.20
C GLU A 11 19.43 -58.70 32.78
N LEU A 12 20.75 -58.82 33.00
CA LEU A 12 21.74 -57.85 32.54
C LEU A 12 21.74 -57.74 31.01
N THR A 13 21.67 -58.88 30.30
CA THR A 13 21.63 -58.91 28.83
C THR A 13 20.38 -58.22 28.28
N VAL A 14 19.21 -58.50 28.87
CA VAL A 14 17.95 -57.83 28.51
C VAL A 14 18.03 -56.32 28.75
N THR A 15 18.67 -55.91 29.85
CA THR A 15 18.85 -54.49 30.19
C THR A 15 19.76 -53.79 29.18
N GLN A 16 20.85 -54.44 28.76
CA GLN A 16 21.76 -53.91 27.73
C GLN A 16 21.06 -53.76 26.36
N GLN A 17 20.23 -54.72 25.96
CA GLN A 17 19.44 -54.62 24.73
C GLN A 17 18.42 -53.48 24.78
N LYS A 18 17.69 -53.33 25.90
CA LYS A 18 16.77 -52.19 26.10
C LYS A 18 17.53 -50.86 26.06
N LEU A 19 18.72 -50.80 26.66
CA LEU A 19 19.55 -49.61 26.64
C LEU A 19 20.01 -49.23 25.23
N SER A 20 20.47 -50.21 24.43
CA SER A 20 20.86 -49.97 23.03
C SER A 20 19.68 -49.46 22.20
N PHE A 21 18.50 -50.07 22.36
CA PHE A 21 17.28 -49.62 21.68
C PHE A 21 16.91 -48.18 22.04
N VAL A 22 17.01 -47.81 23.32
CA VAL A 22 16.76 -46.44 23.78
C VAL A 22 17.80 -45.47 23.22
N GLN A 23 19.08 -45.86 23.15
CA GLN A 23 20.13 -45.04 22.56
C GLN A 23 19.90 -44.78 21.06
N GLU A 24 19.51 -45.79 20.29
CA GLU A 24 19.16 -45.63 18.87
C GLU A 24 17.98 -44.68 18.68
N ARG A 25 16.92 -44.86 19.47
CA ARG A 25 15.75 -43.96 19.46
C ARG A 25 16.11 -42.54 19.86
N LEU A 26 17.03 -42.36 20.80
CA LEU A 26 17.51 -41.05 21.22
C LEU A 26 18.27 -40.35 20.08
N LEU A 27 19.15 -41.07 19.37
CA LEU A 27 19.87 -40.51 18.22
C LEU A 27 18.92 -40.07 17.10
N VAL A 28 17.90 -40.88 16.80
CA VAL A 28 16.86 -40.52 15.81
C VAL A 28 16.09 -39.28 16.27
N ASN A 29 15.72 -39.20 17.55
CA ASN A 29 15.01 -38.02 18.07
C ASN A 29 15.88 -36.76 18.04
N ILE A 30 17.19 -36.86 18.32
CA ILE A 30 18.13 -35.73 18.24
C ILE A 30 18.16 -35.21 16.80
N ALA A 31 18.36 -36.09 15.82
CA ALA A 31 18.35 -35.71 14.41
C ALA A 31 17.02 -35.05 14.00
N GLN A 32 15.89 -35.56 14.48
CA GLN A 32 14.58 -34.96 14.23
C GLN A 32 14.43 -33.56 14.86
N VAL A 33 14.98 -33.35 16.05
CA VAL A 33 14.95 -32.04 16.72
C VAL A 33 15.82 -31.04 15.97
N GLU A 34 17.02 -31.44 15.52
CA GLU A 34 17.90 -30.58 14.71
C GLU A 34 17.22 -30.20 13.37
N GLU A 35 16.54 -31.15 12.72
CA GLU A 35 15.77 -30.86 11.50
C GLU A 35 14.62 -29.88 11.77
N LEU A 36 13.85 -30.09 12.84
CA LEU A 36 12.75 -29.19 13.21
C LEU A 36 13.24 -27.80 13.57
N GLN A 37 14.40 -27.67 14.21
CA GLN A 37 15.04 -26.39 14.49
C GLN A 37 15.42 -25.66 13.20
N GLY A 38 16.02 -26.36 12.24
CA GLY A 38 16.32 -25.79 10.93
C GLY A 38 15.07 -25.29 10.20
N GLN A 39 14.00 -26.10 10.17
CA GLN A 39 12.72 -25.70 9.59
C GLN A 39 12.10 -24.49 10.30
N GLN A 40 12.24 -24.40 11.63
CA GLN A 40 11.74 -23.28 12.40
C GLN A 40 12.50 -21.98 12.11
N GLU A 41 13.82 -22.05 11.95
CA GLU A 41 14.65 -20.91 11.56
C GLU A 41 14.28 -20.40 10.16
N ASP A 42 14.17 -21.30 9.19
CA ASP A 42 13.75 -20.97 7.81
C ASP A 42 12.35 -20.33 7.80
N GLN A 43 11.41 -20.88 8.57
CA GLN A 43 10.07 -20.33 8.68
C GLN A 43 10.08 -18.94 9.33
N SER A 44 10.93 -18.71 10.33
CA SER A 44 11.08 -17.41 10.97
C SER A 44 11.63 -16.36 10.00
N LEU A 45 12.60 -16.73 9.16
CA LEU A 45 13.16 -15.83 8.14
C LEU A 45 12.12 -15.46 7.09
N ALA A 46 11.38 -16.45 6.57
CA ALA A 46 10.31 -16.22 5.60
C ALA A 46 9.20 -15.30 6.16
N LEU A 47 8.84 -15.45 7.44
CA LEU A 47 7.88 -14.57 8.11
C LEU A 47 8.40 -13.14 8.22
N GLN A 48 9.70 -12.96 8.50
CA GLN A 48 10.32 -11.64 8.58
C GLN A 48 10.33 -10.94 7.22
N GLU A 49 10.62 -11.65 6.14
CA GLU A 49 10.55 -11.11 4.77
C GLU A 49 9.13 -10.72 4.37
N LEU A 50 8.14 -11.56 4.70
CA LEU A 50 6.72 -11.25 4.47
C LEU A 50 6.28 -10.00 5.24
N GLN A 51 6.70 -9.86 6.50
CA GLN A 51 6.41 -8.67 7.32
C GLN A 51 7.03 -7.41 6.71
N ASN A 52 8.28 -7.49 6.26
CA ASN A 52 8.95 -6.37 5.61
C ASN A 52 8.23 -5.96 4.30
N THR A 53 7.85 -6.94 3.49
CA THR A 53 7.13 -6.70 2.23
C THR A 53 5.76 -6.07 2.48
N ASN A 54 5.04 -6.52 3.51
CA ASN A 54 3.71 -5.98 3.88
C ASN A 54 3.78 -4.53 4.39
N ASN A 55 4.89 -4.12 5.01
CA ASN A 55 5.08 -2.74 5.44
C ASN A 55 5.44 -1.80 4.28
N VAL A 56 6.19 -2.28 3.27
CA VAL A 56 6.55 -1.48 2.09
C VAL A 56 5.40 -1.34 1.08
N SER A 57 4.41 -2.24 1.13
CA SER A 57 3.29 -2.30 0.18
C SER A 57 2.03 -1.56 0.64
N LYS A 58 2.06 -0.81 1.73
CA LYS A 58 0.94 0.03 2.14
C LYS A 58 1.15 1.46 1.66
N VAL A 59 0.42 1.83 0.61
CA VAL A 59 0.49 3.17 0.02
C VAL A 59 -0.93 3.68 -0.19
N ALA A 60 -1.27 4.80 0.46
CA ALA A 60 -2.56 5.44 0.29
C ALA A 60 -2.46 6.91 0.66
N PHE A 61 -3.11 7.78 -0.11
CA PHE A 61 -3.29 9.17 0.25
C PHE A 61 -4.70 9.64 -0.08
N SER A 62 -5.15 10.65 0.66
CA SER A 62 -6.39 11.37 0.40
C SER A 62 -6.22 12.81 0.86
N ALA A 63 -6.54 13.76 -0.03
CA ALA A 63 -6.39 15.18 0.23
C ALA A 63 -7.51 16.00 -0.42
N SER A 64 -7.83 17.16 0.17
CA SER A 64 -8.67 18.20 -0.41
C SER A 64 -7.88 19.49 -0.67
N LEU A 65 -8.47 20.39 -1.46
CA LEU A 65 -7.77 21.54 -2.02
C LEU A 65 -7.27 22.51 -0.94
N LEU A 66 -8.17 23.03 -0.10
CA LEU A 66 -7.86 24.05 0.90
C LEU A 66 -7.81 23.46 2.31
N VAL A 67 -6.85 23.92 3.12
CA VAL A 67 -6.74 23.57 4.55
C VAL A 67 -7.87 24.18 5.37
N THR A 68 -8.21 25.44 5.08
CA THR A 68 -9.28 26.21 5.73
C THR A 68 -9.79 27.28 4.78
N GLY A 69 -11.02 27.76 5.00
CA GLY A 69 -11.58 28.88 4.26
C GLY A 69 -12.31 28.44 3.00
N GLU A 70 -12.61 29.41 2.14
CA GLU A 70 -13.33 29.19 0.88
C GLU A 70 -12.76 30.06 -0.22
N GLY A 71 -12.88 29.60 -1.46
CA GLY A 71 -12.50 30.41 -2.62
C GLY A 71 -12.23 29.63 -3.89
N ASN A 72 -12.04 30.40 -4.95
CA ASN A 72 -11.72 29.88 -6.27
C ASN A 72 -10.21 29.76 -6.49
N THR A 73 -9.82 28.70 -7.20
CA THR A 73 -8.50 28.57 -7.82
C THR A 73 -8.68 28.60 -9.33
N LEU A 74 -8.02 29.55 -10.00
CA LEU A 74 -8.12 29.78 -11.44
C LEU A 74 -6.78 29.49 -12.12
N GLN A 75 -6.81 28.79 -13.24
CA GLN A 75 -5.66 28.56 -14.11
C GLN A 75 -6.07 28.67 -15.59
N PHE A 76 -5.50 29.59 -16.35
CA PHE A 76 -5.90 29.77 -17.76
C PHE A 76 -5.46 28.59 -18.65
N ASP A 77 -4.23 28.13 -18.42
CA ASP A 77 -3.65 26.92 -19.01
C ASP A 77 -3.60 25.79 -17.99
N PHE A 78 -3.44 24.55 -18.47
CA PHE A 78 -3.31 23.40 -17.57
C PHE A 78 -2.07 23.53 -16.69
N ALA A 79 -2.28 23.68 -15.39
CA ALA A 79 -1.24 23.72 -14.37
C ALA A 79 -1.57 22.77 -13.22
N THR A 80 -0.56 22.27 -12.52
CA THR A 80 -0.75 21.35 -11.40
C THR A 80 -1.59 21.99 -10.30
N LEU A 81 -2.65 21.29 -9.90
CA LEU A 81 -3.50 21.65 -8.78
C LEU A 81 -2.96 21.00 -7.49
N VAL A 82 -2.64 21.82 -6.48
CA VAL A 82 -2.00 21.37 -5.24
C VAL A 82 -3.05 21.24 -4.13
N PHE A 83 -3.30 20.01 -3.67
CA PHE A 83 -4.25 19.71 -2.61
C PHE A 83 -3.53 19.78 -1.26
N ARG A 84 -3.80 20.85 -0.51
CA ARG A 84 -3.00 21.20 0.68
C ARG A 84 -3.49 20.54 1.95
N ASN A 85 -4.77 20.15 2.00
CA ASN A 85 -5.36 19.52 3.19
C ASN A 85 -5.26 18.00 3.08
N VAL A 86 -4.32 17.40 3.81
CA VAL A 86 -4.04 15.97 3.71
C VAL A 86 -4.71 15.21 4.85
N TYR A 87 -5.66 14.33 4.53
CA TYR A 87 -6.33 13.46 5.51
C TYR A 87 -5.50 12.23 5.83
N THR A 88 -4.94 11.61 4.79
CA THR A 88 -4.18 10.38 4.87
C THR A 88 -3.00 10.48 3.92
N ASN A 89 -1.83 9.97 4.33
CA ASN A 89 -0.64 9.88 3.50
C ASN A 89 0.28 8.72 3.94
N ILE A 90 -0.26 7.50 3.94
CA ILE A 90 0.49 6.30 4.29
C ILE A 90 1.64 6.12 3.30
N GLY A 91 2.88 6.07 3.82
CA GLY A 91 4.11 6.04 3.04
C GLY A 91 4.68 7.42 2.68
N ASN A 92 3.93 8.51 2.90
CA ASN A 92 4.36 9.88 2.60
C ASN A 92 4.76 10.10 1.12
N HIS A 93 4.02 9.50 0.19
CA HIS A 93 4.30 9.56 -1.25
C HIS A 93 3.49 10.62 -2.00
N TYR A 94 2.52 11.27 -1.33
CA TYR A 94 1.90 12.50 -1.81
C TYR A 94 2.56 13.73 -1.19
N SER A 95 2.85 14.74 -2.02
CA SER A 95 3.43 16.01 -1.59
C SER A 95 2.40 17.14 -1.66
N PRO A 96 1.95 17.71 -0.51
CA PRO A 96 1.06 18.86 -0.49
C PRO A 96 1.75 20.18 -0.86
N ILE A 97 3.06 20.14 -1.15
CA ILE A 97 3.82 21.28 -1.65
C ILE A 97 3.74 21.36 -3.17
N THR A 98 3.83 20.20 -3.85
CA THR A 98 3.88 20.12 -5.32
C THR A 98 2.60 19.59 -5.95
N GLY A 99 1.72 18.95 -5.20
CA GLY A 99 0.53 18.28 -5.72
C GLY A 99 0.81 16.90 -6.33
N TYR A 100 2.02 16.38 -6.17
CA TYR A 100 2.47 15.15 -6.81
C TYR A 100 2.33 13.94 -5.90
N PHE A 101 1.82 12.85 -6.45
CA PHE A 101 2.04 11.51 -5.94
C PHE A 101 3.22 10.88 -6.69
N THR A 102 4.16 10.25 -5.99
CA THR A 102 5.30 9.54 -6.59
C THR A 102 5.27 8.07 -6.20
N ALA A 103 5.15 7.18 -7.19
CA ALA A 103 5.07 5.74 -6.95
C ALA A 103 6.34 5.21 -6.26
N PRO A 104 6.26 4.66 -5.04
CA PRO A 104 7.43 4.13 -4.34
C PRO A 104 7.85 2.74 -4.80
N VAL A 105 6.88 1.96 -5.27
CA VAL A 105 7.04 0.60 -5.73
C VAL A 105 6.35 0.45 -7.08
N ARG A 106 6.84 -0.48 -7.88
CA ARG A 106 6.15 -0.89 -9.09
C ARG A 106 4.85 -1.59 -8.70
N GLY A 107 3.76 -1.28 -9.39
CA GLY A 107 2.47 -1.85 -9.03
C GLY A 107 1.28 -1.24 -9.73
N VAL A 108 0.10 -1.69 -9.33
CA VAL A 108 -1.18 -1.22 -9.84
C VAL A 108 -1.85 -0.34 -8.79
N TYR A 109 -2.18 0.89 -9.19
CA TYR A 109 -2.72 1.93 -8.32
C TYR A 109 -4.09 2.37 -8.80
N TYR A 110 -4.97 2.73 -7.87
CA TYR A 110 -6.22 3.42 -8.18
C TYR A 110 -6.11 4.89 -7.80
N PHE A 111 -6.58 5.77 -8.67
CA PHE A 111 -6.70 7.21 -8.41
C PHE A 111 -8.11 7.68 -8.71
N ARG A 112 -8.61 8.61 -7.88
CA ARG A 112 -9.88 9.30 -8.06
C ARG A 112 -9.70 10.78 -7.75
N PHE A 113 -10.34 11.63 -8.54
CA PHE A 113 -10.43 13.05 -8.25
C PHE A 113 -11.87 13.54 -8.44
N THR A 114 -12.20 14.60 -7.69
CA THR A 114 -13.44 15.37 -7.82
C THR A 114 -13.06 16.84 -7.86
N GLY A 115 -13.62 17.58 -8.81
CA GLY A 115 -13.61 19.04 -8.81
C GLY A 115 -15.01 19.57 -8.63
N HIS A 116 -15.12 20.69 -7.93
CA HIS A 116 -16.37 21.41 -7.76
C HIS A 116 -16.21 22.84 -8.24
N GLN A 117 -17.29 23.44 -8.72
CA GLN A 117 -17.33 24.81 -9.20
C GLN A 117 -18.65 25.46 -8.77
N THR A 118 -18.58 26.74 -8.37
CA THR A 118 -19.72 27.56 -7.94
C THR A 118 -19.92 28.79 -8.87
N SER A 119 -19.37 28.75 -10.08
CA SER A 119 -19.12 29.90 -10.96
C SER A 119 -19.72 29.68 -12.35
N ASP A 120 -20.05 30.76 -13.05
CA ASP A 120 -20.54 30.74 -14.44
C ASP A 120 -19.59 31.48 -15.41
N GLN A 121 -18.38 31.82 -14.97
CA GLN A 121 -17.44 32.62 -15.79
C GLN A 121 -16.37 31.79 -16.48
N TYR A 122 -15.97 30.66 -15.88
CA TYR A 122 -14.90 29.82 -16.37
C TYR A 122 -15.37 28.36 -16.44
N SER A 123 -14.76 27.56 -17.31
CA SER A 123 -15.04 26.12 -17.35
C SER A 123 -14.28 25.39 -16.23
N LEU A 124 -14.83 24.28 -15.74
CA LEU A 124 -14.12 23.35 -14.86
C LEU A 124 -13.47 22.29 -15.73
N ARG A 125 -12.14 22.23 -15.79
CA ARG A 125 -11.45 21.15 -16.51
C ARG A 125 -10.33 20.58 -15.67
N LEU A 126 -10.45 19.31 -15.35
CA LEU A 126 -9.46 18.56 -14.60
C LEU A 126 -8.95 17.39 -15.45
N ARG A 127 -7.63 17.19 -15.41
CA ARG A 127 -7.00 16.01 -16.00
C ARG A 127 -6.03 15.39 -15.03
N LEU A 128 -6.05 14.06 -14.97
CA LEU A 128 -4.99 13.30 -14.32
C LEU A 128 -3.87 13.09 -15.33
N VAL A 129 -2.65 13.44 -14.93
CA VAL A 129 -1.43 13.22 -15.72
C VAL A 129 -0.56 12.17 -15.06
N LYS A 130 0.12 11.38 -15.89
CA LYS A 130 1.24 10.52 -15.51
C LYS A 130 2.50 11.06 -16.19
N ASN A 131 3.51 11.48 -15.42
CA ASN A 131 4.73 12.08 -15.94
C ASN A 131 4.44 13.18 -16.97
N GLU A 132 3.57 14.13 -16.62
CA GLU A 132 3.09 15.23 -17.49
C GLU A 132 2.25 14.83 -18.71
N HIS A 133 2.05 13.52 -18.98
CA HIS A 133 1.18 13.06 -20.06
C HIS A 133 -0.26 12.88 -19.56
N PRO A 134 -1.27 13.51 -20.20
CA PRO A 134 -2.68 13.33 -19.85
C PRO A 134 -3.16 11.89 -20.03
N ILE A 135 -3.88 11.37 -19.02
CA ILE A 135 -4.41 10.00 -19.01
C ILE A 135 -5.94 10.01 -19.09
N ILE A 136 -6.59 10.69 -18.15
CA ILE A 136 -8.05 10.86 -18.12
C ILE A 136 -8.41 12.31 -17.88
N PHE A 137 -9.56 12.70 -18.41
CA PHE A 137 -10.08 14.05 -18.38
C PHE A 137 -11.50 14.05 -17.80
N SER A 138 -11.86 15.09 -17.09
CA SER A 138 -13.24 15.38 -16.69
C SER A 138 -13.42 16.89 -16.67
N GLY A 139 -14.57 17.36 -17.13
CA GLY A 139 -14.81 18.79 -17.14
C GLY A 139 -16.24 19.13 -17.49
N ASP A 140 -16.60 20.36 -17.15
CA ASP A 140 -17.88 20.97 -17.44
C ASP A 140 -17.66 22.34 -18.08
N ARG A 141 -18.65 22.80 -18.83
CA ARG A 141 -18.68 24.16 -19.38
C ARG A 141 -19.43 25.08 -18.42
N ASP A 142 -19.10 26.35 -18.48
CA ASP A 142 -19.86 27.38 -17.81
C ASP A 142 -21.34 27.37 -18.25
N SER A 143 -22.23 27.46 -17.27
CA SER A 143 -23.67 27.57 -17.47
C SER A 143 -24.18 28.77 -16.67
N ALA A 144 -24.94 29.67 -17.33
CA ALA A 144 -25.47 30.86 -16.68
C ALA A 144 -26.67 30.59 -15.75
N ILE A 145 -27.21 29.36 -15.76
CA ILE A 145 -28.47 29.01 -15.12
C ILE A 145 -28.24 28.10 -13.90
N ASP A 146 -27.32 27.14 -14.03
CA ASP A 146 -26.83 26.29 -12.95
C ASP A 146 -25.37 26.62 -12.65
N ARG A 147 -25.09 27.02 -11.42
CA ARG A 147 -23.78 27.53 -11.00
C ARG A 147 -22.96 26.48 -10.25
N GLU A 148 -23.56 25.37 -9.85
CA GLU A 148 -23.00 24.45 -8.85
C GLU A 148 -22.81 23.07 -9.46
N ASP A 149 -21.67 22.87 -10.12
CA ASP A 149 -21.36 21.64 -10.82
C ASP A 149 -20.20 20.88 -10.17
N SER A 150 -20.22 19.56 -10.32
CA SER A 150 -19.13 18.69 -9.88
C SER A 150 -18.75 17.71 -10.97
N VAL A 151 -17.46 17.60 -11.22
CA VAL A 151 -16.92 16.60 -12.14
C VAL A 151 -16.08 15.60 -11.36
N SER A 152 -16.15 14.33 -11.73
CA SER A 152 -15.37 13.28 -11.10
C SER A 152 -14.92 12.26 -12.12
N ASN A 153 -13.71 11.75 -11.95
CA ASN A 153 -13.21 10.63 -12.75
C ASN A 153 -12.21 9.81 -11.91
N GLY A 154 -11.92 8.60 -12.37
CA GLY A 154 -10.96 7.72 -11.72
C GLY A 154 -10.38 6.70 -12.69
N VAL A 155 -9.18 6.23 -12.38
CA VAL A 155 -8.42 5.32 -13.24
C VAL A 155 -7.59 4.35 -12.41
N VAL A 156 -7.45 3.14 -12.92
CA VAL A 156 -6.46 2.16 -12.45
C VAL A 156 -5.25 2.24 -13.36
N LEU A 157 -4.06 2.47 -12.78
CA LEU A 157 -2.81 2.65 -13.52
C LEU A 157 -1.74 1.68 -13.05
N TYR A 158 -1.04 1.10 -14.02
CA TYR A 158 0.26 0.51 -13.79
C TYR A 158 1.32 1.63 -13.70
N LEU A 159 2.07 1.65 -12.62
CA LEU A 159 3.14 2.60 -12.37
C LEU A 159 4.46 1.88 -12.13
N GLU A 160 5.52 2.41 -12.72
CA GLU A 160 6.91 2.10 -12.38
C GLU A 160 7.34 2.91 -11.14
N ILE A 161 8.41 2.47 -10.50
CA ILE A 161 9.04 3.23 -9.40
C ILE A 161 9.40 4.63 -9.91
N ARG A 162 9.03 5.65 -9.13
CA ARG A 162 9.20 7.09 -9.40
C ARG A 162 8.30 7.69 -10.48
N ASP A 163 7.37 6.94 -11.06
CA ASP A 163 6.32 7.56 -11.86
C ASP A 163 5.56 8.59 -11.01
N VAL A 164 5.30 9.76 -11.59
CA VAL A 164 4.61 10.88 -10.96
C VAL A 164 3.19 10.98 -11.47
N VAL A 165 2.22 11.06 -10.56
CA VAL A 165 0.81 11.28 -10.87
C VAL A 165 0.35 12.59 -10.22
N ALA A 166 -0.35 13.42 -11.00
CA ALA A 166 -0.87 14.70 -10.53
C ALA A 166 -2.20 15.03 -11.19
N ILE A 167 -2.95 15.96 -10.60
CA ILE A 167 -4.09 16.60 -11.24
C ILE A 167 -3.65 17.95 -11.78
N GLN A 168 -4.05 18.25 -13.01
CA GLN A 168 -3.90 19.59 -13.59
C GLN A 168 -5.26 20.22 -13.81
N LEU A 169 -5.36 21.49 -13.45
CA LEU A 169 -6.52 22.35 -13.63
C LEU A 169 -6.35 23.24 -14.85
N GLY A 170 -7.38 23.31 -15.68
CA GLY A 170 -7.58 24.39 -16.65
C GLY A 170 -8.97 25.00 -16.49
N GLY A 171 -9.03 26.29 -16.25
CA GLY A 171 -10.22 27.02 -15.82
C GLY A 171 -10.28 27.12 -14.29
N GLU A 172 -11.45 26.93 -13.69
CA GLU A 172 -11.69 27.24 -12.26
C GLU A 172 -12.16 26.02 -11.47
N VAL A 173 -11.73 25.94 -10.21
CA VAL A 173 -12.33 25.10 -9.17
C VAL A 173 -12.59 25.93 -7.94
N TRP A 174 -13.59 25.53 -7.18
CA TRP A 174 -13.89 26.09 -5.88
C TRP A 174 -13.72 25.03 -4.79
N ASP A 175 -13.37 25.49 -3.60
CA ASP A 175 -13.38 24.69 -2.39
C ASP A 175 -13.80 25.55 -1.21
N ASP A 176 -14.33 24.91 -0.18
CA ASP A 176 -14.81 25.53 1.05
C ASP A 176 -14.53 24.63 2.26
N ASN A 177 -15.11 25.00 3.41
CA ASN A 177 -14.98 24.20 4.63
C ASN A 177 -15.66 22.82 4.55
N TYR A 178 -16.37 22.48 3.45
CA TYR A 178 -16.86 21.13 3.17
C TYR A 178 -15.93 20.30 2.30
N HIS A 179 -14.80 20.85 1.84
CA HIS A 179 -13.71 20.11 1.19
C HIS A 179 -14.15 19.28 -0.03
N ARG A 180 -14.75 19.96 -1.00
CA ARG A 180 -15.46 19.35 -2.13
C ARG A 180 -14.52 18.96 -3.27
N THR A 181 -13.42 19.70 -3.42
CA THR A 181 -12.40 19.41 -4.44
C THR A 181 -11.34 18.49 -3.84
N THR A 182 -11.29 17.24 -4.32
CA THR A 182 -10.51 16.15 -3.70
C THR A 182 -9.66 15.37 -4.69
N PHE A 183 -8.55 14.83 -4.20
CA PHE A 183 -7.70 13.89 -4.92
C PHE A 183 -7.24 12.79 -3.97
N SER A 184 -7.43 11.54 -4.39
CA SER A 184 -7.09 10.36 -3.58
C SER A 184 -6.52 9.26 -4.46
N GLY A 185 -5.67 8.43 -3.87
CA GLY A 185 -5.18 7.23 -4.54
C GLY A 185 -4.49 6.26 -3.60
N PHE A 186 -4.41 5.00 -4.01
CA PHE A 186 -3.80 3.93 -3.22
C PHE A 186 -3.28 2.80 -4.10
N LEU A 187 -2.30 2.06 -3.57
CA LEU A 187 -1.78 0.84 -4.18
C LEU A 187 -2.81 -0.29 -3.99
N LEU A 188 -3.21 -0.94 -5.09
CA LEU A 188 -4.01 -2.15 -5.06
C LEU A 188 -3.13 -3.36 -4.75
N PHE A 189 -2.00 -3.49 -5.46
CA PHE A 189 -0.98 -4.51 -5.24
C PHE A 189 0.33 -4.15 -5.94
N GLY A 190 1.46 -4.48 -5.30
CA GLY A 190 2.79 -4.35 -5.88
C GLY A 190 3.12 -5.49 -6.86
N LEU A 191 4.12 -5.27 -7.73
CA LEU A 191 4.58 -6.20 -8.78
C LEU A 191 6.10 -6.36 -8.82
#